data_AF-A0AAV9FD69-F1
#
_entry.id   AF-A0AAV9FD69-F1
#
_cell.length_a   1.000
_cell.length_b   1.000
_cell.length_c   1.000
_cell.angle_alpha   90.00
_cell.angle_beta   90.00
_cell.angle_gamma   90.00
#
_symmetry.space_group_name_H-M   'P 1'
#
loop_
_entity.id
_entity.type
_entity.pdbx_description
1 polymer ?
#
loop_
_entity_poly.entity_id
_entity_poly.type
_entity_poly.pdbx_seq_one_letter_code
_entity_poly.pdbx_strand_id
1 'polypeptide(L)'
;MARLIQPLRRALKTLTPLPPSLRNPRNLTLSRTIKGGGGGSATTAAEMRRSAFHENLLRILRTEIEYEKDRSPLLLPEEEFDSFAVEDRTGEQWIRLRGRHRNAEDIRVEATMFNVVETSAPRLADDEPRRNISLIVEVSKGKDCPDVLQFICSAWPDSLQVHKVFLRPCDGSLVPINPHMGPNFEDMSDELQDALLDYLESRGVSDELAEFLHEFMEGKVRTELIGWMEKVKSFIKK
;
A
#
# COMPACT_ATOMS: atom_id res chain seq x y z
N MET A 1 46.00 8.17 -6.74
CA MET A 1 45.28 6.91 -7.02
C MET A 1 44.15 6.77 -6.01
N ALA A 2 42.98 7.32 -6.36
CA ALA A 2 41.82 7.40 -5.47
C ALA A 2 41.14 6.04 -5.33
N ARG A 3 40.87 5.62 -4.09
CA ARG A 3 40.07 4.42 -3.80
C ARG A 3 38.59 4.77 -3.95
N LEU A 4 37.95 4.15 -4.93
CA LEU A 4 36.52 4.19 -5.16
C LEU A 4 35.81 3.50 -3.96
N ILE A 5 35.16 4.28 -3.10
CA ILE A 5 34.24 3.73 -2.11
C ILE A 5 32.93 3.48 -2.85
N GLN A 6 32.68 2.23 -3.23
CA GLN A 6 31.35 1.81 -3.69
C GLN A 6 30.37 1.94 -2.52
N PRO A 7 29.28 2.73 -2.63
CA PRO A 7 28.20 2.62 -1.68
C PRO A 7 27.50 1.28 -1.89
N LEU A 8 27.34 0.53 -0.80
CA LEU A 8 26.51 -0.67 -0.70
C LEU A 8 25.09 -0.35 -1.15
N ARG A 9 24.81 -0.53 -2.45
CA ARG A 9 23.46 -0.53 -3.00
C ARG A 9 22.80 -1.85 -2.63
N ARG A 10 22.08 -1.88 -1.51
CA ARG A 10 20.94 -2.79 -1.37
C ARG A 10 19.71 -2.00 -1.77
N ALA A 11 19.16 -2.31 -2.93
CA ALA A 11 17.89 -1.76 -3.36
C ALA A 11 16.85 -2.02 -2.25
N LEU A 12 16.32 -0.97 -1.64
CA LEU A 12 15.13 -1.03 -0.78
C LEU A 12 13.93 -1.35 -1.67
N LYS A 13 13.84 -2.60 -2.15
CA LYS A 13 12.70 -3.13 -2.90
C LYS A 13 11.80 -4.03 -2.03
N THR A 14 11.95 -3.99 -0.70
CA THR A 14 11.20 -4.87 0.21
C THR A 14 10.48 -4.04 1.27
N LEU A 15 9.29 -3.54 0.94
CA LEU A 15 8.27 -3.27 1.95
C LEU A 15 7.48 -4.57 2.13
N THR A 16 7.92 -5.39 3.08
CA THR A 16 7.14 -6.52 3.59
C THR A 16 5.95 -5.99 4.39
N PRO A 17 4.74 -6.58 4.29
CA PRO A 17 3.64 -6.22 5.17
C PRO A 17 3.98 -6.62 6.61
N LEU A 18 3.77 -5.69 7.55
CA LEU A 18 3.93 -5.94 8.98
C LEU A 18 2.82 -6.90 9.46
N PRO A 19 3.13 -7.98 10.20
CA PRO A 19 2.12 -8.80 10.85
C PRO A 19 1.49 -8.04 12.04
N PRO A 20 0.17 -8.18 12.29
CA PRO A 20 -0.49 -7.52 13.38
C PRO A 20 -0.32 -8.33 14.67
N SER A 21 0.64 -7.98 15.53
CA SER A 21 0.53 -8.20 16.99
C SER A 21 1.79 -7.76 17.76
N LEU A 22 1.71 -6.59 18.40
CA LEU A 22 2.40 -6.36 19.67
C LEU A 22 1.39 -5.83 20.67
N ARG A 23 0.69 -6.76 21.31
CA ARG A 23 -0.08 -6.49 22.52
C ARG A 23 0.73 -7.05 23.71
N ASN A 24 0.90 -6.19 24.71
CA ASN A 24 1.28 -6.47 26.10
C ASN A 24 2.77 -6.25 26.48
N PRO A 25 3.11 -5.19 27.23
CA PRO A 25 4.38 -5.07 27.93
C PRO A 25 4.22 -5.59 29.36
N ARG A 26 4.83 -6.74 29.69
CA ARG A 26 5.06 -7.12 31.09
C ARG A 26 6.47 -7.67 31.29
N ASN A 27 7.24 -6.85 32.00
CA ASN A 27 8.32 -7.18 32.93
C ASN A 27 9.59 -7.83 32.39
N LEU A 28 10.65 -7.02 32.26
CA LEU A 28 12.03 -7.47 32.44
C LEU A 28 12.68 -6.60 33.53
N THR A 29 12.60 -7.05 34.77
CA THR A 29 13.39 -6.52 35.88
C THR A 29 14.78 -7.12 35.78
N LEU A 30 15.77 -6.35 35.31
CA LEU A 30 17.17 -6.74 35.38
C LEU A 30 17.80 -6.12 36.63
N SER A 31 17.85 -6.89 37.71
CA SER A 31 18.64 -6.55 38.90
C SER A 31 20.13 -6.62 38.55
N ARG A 32 20.86 -5.51 38.69
CA ARG A 32 22.33 -5.53 38.68
C ARG A 32 22.89 -4.61 39.75
N THR A 33 23.36 -5.21 40.84
CA THR A 33 24.27 -4.60 41.81
C THR A 33 25.64 -4.39 41.18
N ILE A 34 26.17 -3.16 41.18
CA ILE A 34 27.62 -2.89 41.26
C ILE A 34 27.86 -1.65 42.12
N LYS A 35 28.54 -1.84 43.26
CA LYS A 35 29.29 -0.82 43.99
C LYS A 35 30.60 -0.55 43.24
N GLY A 36 30.94 0.70 43.01
CA GLY A 36 32.28 1.10 42.54
C GLY A 36 32.32 2.57 42.12
N GLY A 37 32.95 3.40 42.95
CA GLY A 37 33.10 4.84 42.72
C GLY A 37 34.11 5.18 41.62
N GLY A 38 33.94 6.35 41.03
CA GLY A 38 34.84 6.98 40.05
C GLY A 38 34.23 7.05 38.66
N GLY A 39 33.51 8.13 38.31
CA GLY A 39 32.75 8.16 37.05
C GLY A 39 32.33 9.53 36.55
N GLY A 40 33.29 10.46 36.38
CA GLY A 40 33.04 11.73 35.68
C GLY A 40 33.27 11.68 34.17
N SER A 41 34.03 10.69 33.67
CA SER A 41 34.57 10.70 32.29
C SER A 41 33.97 9.65 31.35
N ALA A 42 33.43 8.54 31.88
CA ALA A 42 32.79 7.50 31.06
C ALA A 42 31.40 7.92 30.54
N THR A 43 30.69 8.75 31.31
CA THR A 43 29.33 9.23 31.02
C THR A 43 29.33 10.20 29.83
N THR A 44 30.29 11.12 29.80
CA THR A 44 30.43 12.11 28.71
C THR A 44 30.84 11.45 27.40
N ALA A 45 31.74 10.46 27.42
CA ALA A 45 32.14 9.72 26.22
C ALA A 45 30.99 8.91 25.62
N ALA A 46 30.12 8.33 26.45
CA ALA A 46 28.93 7.60 25.99
C ALA A 46 27.88 8.55 25.39
N GLU A 47 27.66 9.71 26.00
CA GLU A 47 26.78 10.76 25.48
C GLU A 47 27.28 11.32 24.14
N MET A 48 28.58 11.59 24.01
CA MET A 48 29.18 12.03 22.75
C MET A 48 29.00 10.99 21.63
N ARG A 49 29.16 9.69 21.93
CA ARG A 49 28.91 8.62 20.93
C ARG A 49 27.44 8.55 20.52
N ARG A 50 26.50 8.70 21.46
CA ARG A 50 25.06 8.74 21.17
C ARG A 50 24.71 9.94 20.29
N SER A 51 25.24 11.11 20.61
CA SER A 51 25.06 12.33 19.81
C SER A 51 25.61 12.16 18.40
N ALA A 52 26.84 11.62 18.25
CA ALA A 52 27.43 11.38 16.93
C ALA A 52 26.63 10.36 16.10
N PHE A 53 26.11 9.30 16.74
CA PHE A 53 25.24 8.32 16.07
C PHE A 53 23.93 8.96 15.60
N HIS A 54 23.32 9.78 16.46
CA HIS A 54 22.07 10.48 16.18
C HIS A 54 22.21 11.47 15.01
N GLU A 55 23.27 12.28 15.02
CA GLU A 55 23.56 13.21 13.93
C GLU A 55 23.85 12.47 12.61
N ASN A 56 24.56 11.35 12.67
CA ASN A 56 24.80 10.54 11.48
C ASN A 56 23.50 9.99 10.89
N LEU A 57 22.58 9.49 11.73
CA LEU A 57 21.28 8.99 11.27
C LEU A 57 20.42 10.11 10.67
N LEU A 58 20.36 11.28 11.31
CA LEU A 58 19.64 12.45 10.78
C LEU A 58 20.22 12.93 9.44
N ARG A 59 21.54 12.90 9.29
CA ARG A 59 22.22 13.23 8.02
C ARG A 59 21.82 12.24 6.92
N ILE A 60 21.82 10.94 7.22
CA ILE A 60 21.42 9.91 6.26
C ILE A 60 19.97 10.12 5.84
N LEU A 61 19.04 10.31 6.80
CA LEU A 61 17.63 10.53 6.50
C LEU A 61 17.40 11.79 5.65
N ARG A 62 18.07 12.91 5.95
CA ARG A 62 17.99 14.12 5.11
C ARG A 62 18.43 13.84 3.69
N THR A 63 19.56 13.15 3.53
CA THR A 63 20.12 12.80 2.21
C THR A 63 19.16 11.92 1.42
N GLU A 64 18.56 10.90 2.07
CA GLU A 64 17.64 9.97 1.42
C GLU A 64 16.32 10.67 1.01
N ILE A 65 15.80 11.56 1.86
CA ILE A 65 14.62 12.36 1.57
C ILE A 65 14.85 13.29 0.38
N GLU A 66 16.00 13.97 0.33
CA GLU A 66 16.37 14.84 -0.80
C GLU A 66 16.52 14.01 -2.09
N TYR A 67 17.21 12.87 -2.01
CA TYR A 67 17.35 11.96 -3.13
C TYR A 67 15.99 11.48 -3.68
N GLU A 68 15.07 11.04 -2.82
CA GLU A 68 13.73 10.64 -3.23
C GLU A 68 12.83 11.82 -3.60
N LYS A 69 13.20 13.08 -3.37
CA LYS A 69 12.48 14.23 -3.94
C LYS A 69 12.99 14.54 -5.35
N ASP A 70 14.29 14.42 -5.58
CA ASP A 70 14.94 14.82 -6.83
C ASP A 70 14.85 13.76 -7.94
N ARG A 71 14.67 12.48 -7.60
CA ARG A 71 14.73 11.36 -8.55
C ARG A 71 13.67 11.38 -9.68
N SER A 72 12.56 12.10 -9.50
CA SER A 72 11.57 12.40 -10.55
C SER A 72 10.67 13.53 -10.06
N PRO A 73 10.10 14.36 -10.95
CA PRO A 73 9.00 15.24 -10.57
C PRO A 73 7.91 14.40 -9.91
N LEU A 74 7.41 14.83 -8.76
CA LEU A 74 6.15 14.31 -8.24
C LEU A 74 5.09 14.78 -9.25
N LEU A 75 4.67 13.88 -10.14
CA LEU A 75 3.47 14.12 -10.93
C LEU A 75 2.37 14.43 -9.92
N LEU A 76 1.69 15.56 -10.11
CA LEU A 76 0.54 15.87 -9.28
C LEU A 76 -0.42 14.69 -9.42
N PRO A 77 -0.90 14.10 -8.30
CA PRO A 77 -1.85 13.01 -8.40
C PRO A 77 -3.01 13.49 -9.25
N GLU A 78 -3.33 12.77 -10.32
CA GLU A 78 -4.54 13.06 -11.07
C GLU A 78 -5.72 12.92 -10.11
N GLU A 79 -6.41 14.03 -9.86
CA GLU A 79 -7.52 14.08 -8.91
C GLU A 79 -8.77 13.37 -9.47
N GLU A 80 -8.76 13.09 -10.77
CA GLU A 80 -9.87 12.48 -11.51
C GLU A 80 -9.33 11.53 -12.57
N PHE A 81 -10.02 10.40 -12.78
CA PHE A 81 -9.82 9.48 -13.89
C PHE A 81 -11.17 9.26 -14.58
N ASP A 82 -11.31 9.75 -15.80
CA ASP A 82 -12.58 9.76 -16.54
C ASP A 82 -13.74 10.29 -15.67
N SER A 83 -14.69 9.43 -15.29
CA SER A 83 -15.87 9.76 -14.49
C SER A 83 -15.67 9.52 -12.98
N PHE A 84 -14.45 9.18 -12.56
CA PHE A 84 -14.10 8.88 -11.18
C PHE A 84 -13.33 10.02 -10.52
N ALA A 85 -13.80 10.49 -9.37
CA ALA A 85 -13.02 11.32 -8.46
C ALA A 85 -12.11 10.43 -7.61
N VAL A 86 -10.83 10.78 -7.53
CA VAL A 86 -9.80 10.05 -6.78
C VAL A 86 -9.61 10.67 -5.39
N GLU A 87 -9.92 9.91 -4.36
CA GLU A 87 -9.71 10.26 -2.95
C GLU A 87 -8.45 9.56 -2.43
N ASP A 88 -7.34 10.30 -2.32
CA ASP A 88 -6.11 9.84 -1.68
C ASP A 88 -5.94 10.44 -0.27
N ARG A 89 -5.55 9.62 0.70
CA ARG A 89 -5.27 10.03 2.08
C ARG A 89 -3.86 9.65 2.49
N THR A 90 -3.09 10.65 2.92
CA THR A 90 -1.72 10.45 3.39
C THR A 90 -1.67 9.54 4.61
N GLY A 91 -0.79 8.55 4.57
CA GLY A 91 -0.61 7.54 5.61
C GLY A 91 -1.47 6.30 5.45
N GLU A 92 -2.39 6.27 4.48
CA GLU A 92 -3.16 5.09 4.12
C GLU A 92 -2.48 4.38 2.94
N GLN A 93 -2.51 3.05 2.94
CA GLN A 93 -1.88 2.22 1.89
C GLN A 93 -2.88 1.81 0.79
N TRP A 94 -3.88 2.64 0.54
CA TRP A 94 -4.92 2.44 -0.44
C TRP A 94 -5.49 3.82 -0.86
N ILE A 95 -6.19 3.85 -2.00
CA ILE A 95 -6.97 5.00 -2.46
C ILE A 95 -8.41 4.58 -2.74
N ARG A 96 -9.31 5.55 -2.79
CA ARG A 96 -10.70 5.34 -3.19
C ARG A 96 -11.03 6.12 -4.43
N LEU A 97 -11.65 5.48 -5.41
CA LEU A 97 -12.27 6.16 -6.54
C LEU A 97 -13.78 6.14 -6.38
N ARG A 98 -14.43 7.26 -6.69
CA ARG A 98 -15.89 7.37 -6.68
C ARG A 98 -16.41 7.90 -8.01
N GLY A 99 -17.28 7.13 -8.63
CA GLY A 99 -17.93 7.48 -9.86
C GLY A 99 -19.43 7.26 -9.76
N ARG A 100 -20.16 7.75 -10.76
CA ARG A 100 -21.59 7.49 -10.90
C ARG A 100 -21.91 7.07 -12.34
N HIS A 101 -22.62 5.95 -12.49
CA HIS A 101 -23.07 5.48 -13.79
C HIS A 101 -24.53 5.86 -14.03
N ARG A 102 -24.79 6.54 -15.15
CA ARG A 102 -26.12 6.95 -15.63
C ARG A 102 -26.99 7.66 -14.57
N ASN A 103 -26.37 8.33 -13.61
CA ASN A 103 -27.02 8.98 -12.47
C ASN A 103 -27.88 8.08 -11.56
N ALA A 104 -27.77 6.75 -11.68
CA ALA A 104 -28.60 5.79 -10.96
C ALA A 104 -27.79 4.84 -10.06
N GLU A 105 -26.52 4.61 -10.41
CA GLU A 105 -25.65 3.69 -9.68
C GLU A 105 -24.40 4.42 -9.20
N ASP A 106 -24.09 4.31 -7.91
CA ASP A 106 -22.85 4.80 -7.33
C ASP A 106 -21.81 3.67 -7.37
N ILE A 107 -20.67 3.96 -7.98
CA ILE A 107 -19.53 3.04 -8.10
C ILE A 107 -18.43 3.52 -7.16
N ARG A 108 -17.94 2.60 -6.34
CA ARG A 108 -16.79 2.82 -5.48
C ARG A 108 -15.74 1.77 -5.78
N VAL A 109 -14.51 2.22 -6.02
CA VAL A 109 -13.35 1.35 -6.17
C VAL A 109 -12.38 1.64 -5.05
N GLU A 110 -11.97 0.62 -4.29
CA GLU A 110 -10.88 0.72 -3.34
C GLU A 110 -9.69 -0.05 -3.88
N ALA A 111 -8.58 0.64 -4.09
CA ALA A 111 -7.35 0.08 -4.67
C ALA A 111 -6.22 0.17 -3.65
N THR A 112 -5.59 -0.96 -3.34
CA THR A 112 -4.43 -0.99 -2.43
C THR A 112 -3.17 -0.48 -3.14
N MET A 113 -2.15 -0.14 -2.38
CA MET A 113 -0.79 -0.08 -2.92
C MET A 113 -0.32 -1.46 -3.39
N PHE A 114 0.75 -1.51 -4.19
CA PHE A 114 1.26 -2.74 -4.80
C PHE A 114 1.45 -3.87 -3.78
N ASN A 115 0.85 -5.02 -4.08
CA ASN A 115 1.25 -6.26 -3.44
C ASN A 115 2.48 -6.79 -4.17
N VAL A 116 3.52 -7.12 -3.41
CA VAL A 116 4.64 -7.88 -3.95
C VAL A 116 4.21 -9.34 -4.00
N VAL A 117 3.87 -9.83 -5.18
CA VAL A 117 3.71 -11.27 -5.39
C VAL A 117 5.11 -11.86 -5.51
N GLU A 118 5.61 -12.45 -4.42
CA GLU A 118 6.76 -13.34 -4.50
C GLU A 118 6.35 -14.55 -5.33
N THR A 119 6.68 -14.53 -6.61
CA THR A 119 6.41 -15.69 -7.46
C THR A 119 7.36 -16.80 -7.03
N SER A 120 6.84 -17.83 -6.36
CA SER A 120 7.57 -19.00 -5.88
C SER A 120 7.99 -19.97 -7.00
N ALA A 121 7.71 -19.65 -8.26
CA ALA A 121 8.16 -20.41 -9.41
C ALA A 121 9.62 -20.05 -9.77
N PRO A 122 10.46 -21.03 -10.15
CA PRO A 122 11.80 -20.75 -10.66
C PRO A 122 11.67 -20.02 -11.99
N ARG A 123 11.74 -18.68 -11.96
CA ARG A 123 11.65 -17.85 -13.15
C ARG A 123 12.89 -18.03 -14.03
N LEU A 124 12.66 -18.12 -15.34
CA LEU A 124 13.69 -17.86 -16.35
C LEU A 124 14.24 -16.44 -16.12
N ALA A 125 15.51 -16.22 -16.49
CA ALA A 125 16.35 -15.11 -16.02
C ALA A 125 15.92 -13.67 -16.37
N ASP A 126 14.70 -13.44 -16.89
CA ASP A 126 14.24 -12.15 -17.42
C ASP A 126 12.83 -11.73 -16.95
N ASP A 127 12.17 -12.51 -16.09
CA ASP A 127 10.78 -12.26 -15.74
C ASP A 127 10.70 -11.31 -14.53
N GLU A 128 10.65 -10.00 -14.78
CA GLU A 128 10.56 -8.93 -13.76
C GLU A 128 9.42 -9.23 -12.76
N PRO A 129 9.61 -9.02 -11.44
CA PRO A 129 8.56 -9.26 -10.46
C PRO A 129 7.32 -8.41 -10.79
N ARG A 130 6.29 -9.05 -11.35
CA ARG A 130 5.00 -8.41 -11.64
C ARG A 130 4.33 -8.06 -10.33
N ARG A 131 4.07 -6.76 -10.15
CA ARG A 131 3.29 -6.23 -9.04
C ARG A 131 1.82 -6.21 -9.45
N ASN A 132 0.93 -6.51 -8.53
CA ASN A 132 -0.49 -6.30 -8.74
C ASN A 132 -1.05 -5.37 -7.67
N ILE A 133 -2.19 -4.78 -7.98
CA ILE A 133 -2.99 -3.99 -7.04
C ILE A 133 -4.23 -4.81 -6.72
N SER A 134 -4.58 -4.95 -5.45
CA SER A 134 -5.87 -5.53 -5.07
C SER A 134 -6.94 -4.46 -5.18
N LEU A 135 -8.06 -4.79 -5.82
CA LEU A 135 -9.19 -3.89 -6.01
C LEU A 135 -10.44 -4.51 -5.43
N ILE A 136 -11.22 -3.67 -4.77
CA ILE A 136 -12.58 -3.97 -4.38
C ILE A 136 -13.48 -2.98 -5.11
N VAL A 137 -14.36 -3.50 -5.95
CA VAL A 137 -15.34 -2.68 -6.68
C VAL A 137 -16.70 -2.92 -6.06
N GLU A 138 -17.37 -1.84 -5.69
CA GLU A 138 -18.71 -1.83 -5.11
C GLU A 138 -19.64 -1.04 -6.03
N VAL A 139 -20.75 -1.66 -6.43
CA VAL A 139 -21.82 -1.02 -7.20
C VAL A 139 -23.08 -1.01 -6.35
N SER A 140 -23.59 0.18 -6.04
CA SER A 140 -24.82 0.36 -5.27
C SER A 140 -25.85 1.15 -6.07
N LYS A 141 -27.13 0.75 -5.97
CA LYS A 141 -28.24 1.35 -6.73
C LYS A 141 -29.04 2.36 -5.89
N GLY A 142 -28.34 3.16 -5.08
CA GLY A 142 -28.93 4.17 -4.20
C GLY A 142 -29.34 3.66 -2.81
N LYS A 143 -29.84 4.58 -1.98
CA LYS A 143 -30.08 4.37 -0.53
C LYS A 143 -31.16 3.34 -0.20
N ASP A 144 -32.06 3.07 -1.14
CA ASP A 144 -33.20 2.18 -0.94
C ASP A 144 -32.92 0.73 -1.35
N CYS A 145 -31.74 0.46 -1.94
CA CYS A 145 -31.34 -0.90 -2.25
C CYS A 145 -30.74 -1.59 -1.02
N PRO A 146 -31.20 -2.81 -0.68
CA PRO A 146 -30.73 -3.52 0.50
C PRO A 146 -29.32 -4.10 0.31
N ASP A 147 -28.87 -4.28 -0.93
CA ASP A 147 -27.62 -4.96 -1.26
C ASP A 147 -26.72 -4.11 -2.18
N VAL A 148 -25.42 -4.26 -1.98
CA VAL A 148 -24.32 -3.77 -2.81
C VAL A 148 -23.73 -4.96 -3.56
N LEU A 149 -23.55 -4.83 -4.87
CA LEU A 149 -22.81 -5.80 -5.66
C LEU A 149 -21.30 -5.53 -5.50
N GLN A 150 -20.56 -6.55 -5.10
CA GLN A 150 -19.13 -6.46 -4.87
C GLN A 150 -18.34 -7.38 -5.78
N PHE A 151 -17.27 -6.85 -6.36
CA PHE A 151 -16.26 -7.58 -7.09
C PHE A 151 -14.92 -7.49 -6.34
N ILE A 152 -14.21 -8.60 -6.27
CA ILE A 152 -12.83 -8.67 -5.80
C ILE A 152 -11.95 -8.91 -7.01
N CYS A 153 -11.07 -7.97 -7.31
CA CYS A 153 -10.25 -7.97 -8.52
C CYS A 153 -8.77 -7.80 -8.21
N SER A 154 -7.92 -8.10 -9.18
CA SER A 154 -6.51 -7.75 -9.20
C SER A 154 -6.19 -7.01 -10.49
N ALA A 155 -5.61 -5.81 -10.37
CA ALA A 155 -5.10 -5.06 -11.51
C ALA A 155 -3.63 -5.39 -11.70
N TRP A 156 -3.34 -6.01 -12.84
CA TRP A 156 -2.01 -6.12 -13.41
C TRP A 156 -1.75 -4.89 -14.30
N PRO A 157 -0.49 -4.63 -14.68
CA PRO A 157 -0.16 -3.46 -15.50
C PRO A 157 -0.90 -3.40 -16.84
N ASP A 158 -1.36 -4.55 -17.33
CA ASP A 158 -1.90 -4.79 -18.66
C ASP A 158 -3.29 -5.43 -18.64
N SER A 159 -3.84 -5.77 -17.46
CA SER A 159 -5.15 -6.43 -17.38
C SER A 159 -5.80 -6.34 -16.00
N LEU A 160 -7.13 -6.34 -15.98
CA LEU A 160 -7.95 -6.46 -14.79
C LEU A 160 -8.52 -7.89 -14.66
N GLN A 161 -8.17 -8.59 -13.58
CA GLN A 161 -8.66 -9.94 -13.31
C GLN A 161 -9.72 -9.94 -12.20
N VAL A 162 -10.90 -10.51 -12.46
CA VAL A 162 -11.95 -10.71 -11.46
C VAL A 162 -11.75 -12.07 -10.78
N HIS A 163 -11.79 -12.11 -9.46
CA HIS A 163 -11.65 -13.34 -8.67
C HIS A 163 -12.98 -13.82 -8.09
N LYS A 164 -13.80 -12.88 -7.60
CA LYS A 164 -15.10 -13.18 -6.96
C LYS A 164 -16.10 -12.08 -7.18
N VAL A 165 -17.38 -12.48 -7.22
CA VAL A 165 -18.54 -11.60 -7.31
C VAL A 165 -19.60 -12.06 -6.32
N PHE A 166 -20.07 -11.16 -5.47
CA PHE A 166 -21.12 -11.47 -4.49
C PHE A 166 -21.89 -10.23 -4.04
N LEU A 167 -23.07 -10.46 -3.45
CA LEU A 167 -23.89 -9.41 -2.85
C LEU A 167 -23.53 -9.24 -1.37
N ARG A 168 -23.54 -7.99 -0.91
CA ARG A 168 -23.33 -7.62 0.49
C ARG A 168 -24.45 -6.68 0.96
N PRO A 169 -25.05 -6.88 2.14
CA PRO A 169 -26.04 -5.95 2.69
C PRO A 169 -25.49 -4.52 2.87
N CYS A 170 -26.28 -3.52 2.50
CA CYS A 170 -25.97 -2.09 2.58
C CYS A 170 -25.95 -1.53 4.01
N ASP A 171 -26.78 -2.08 4.90
CA ASP A 171 -27.11 -1.52 6.21
C ASP A 171 -26.07 -1.81 7.31
N GLY A 172 -24.99 -2.52 6.98
CA GLY A 172 -24.03 -2.98 7.97
C GLY A 172 -24.64 -3.91 9.02
N SER A 173 -25.86 -4.43 8.76
CA SER A 173 -26.45 -5.53 9.51
C SER A 173 -25.45 -6.67 9.57
N LEU A 174 -25.49 -7.42 10.68
CA LEU A 174 -24.57 -8.52 10.93
C LEU A 174 -24.57 -9.43 9.71
N VAL A 175 -23.49 -9.35 8.92
CA VAL A 175 -23.21 -10.28 7.84
C VAL A 175 -23.37 -11.67 8.45
N PRO A 176 -24.20 -12.55 7.89
CA PRO A 176 -24.39 -13.89 8.42
C PRO A 176 -23.05 -14.53 8.71
N ILE A 177 -22.94 -15.29 9.81
CA ILE A 177 -21.72 -16.03 10.10
C ILE A 177 -21.48 -16.98 8.91
N ASN A 178 -20.48 -16.65 8.07
CA ASN A 178 -20.19 -17.27 6.78
C ASN A 178 -21.23 -16.97 5.67
N PRO A 179 -21.25 -15.75 5.11
CA PRO A 179 -22.14 -15.43 4.00
C PRO A 179 -21.72 -16.21 2.74
N HIS A 180 -22.69 -16.52 1.88
CA HIS A 180 -22.40 -17.17 0.62
C HIS A 180 -21.69 -16.20 -0.34
N MET A 181 -20.38 -16.36 -0.51
CA MET A 181 -19.52 -15.47 -1.31
C MET A 181 -19.53 -15.77 -2.82
N GLY A 182 -20.44 -16.63 -3.28
CA GLY A 182 -20.46 -17.09 -4.67
C GLY A 182 -19.36 -18.12 -4.98
N PRO A 183 -19.43 -18.75 -6.16
CA PRO A 183 -18.33 -19.54 -6.71
C PRO A 183 -17.12 -18.64 -7.02
N ASN A 184 -15.95 -19.24 -7.30
CA ASN A 184 -14.85 -18.45 -7.88
C ASN A 184 -15.23 -18.05 -9.31
N PHE A 185 -14.67 -16.94 -9.78
CA PHE A 185 -14.98 -16.42 -11.11
C PHE A 185 -14.66 -17.42 -12.23
N GLU A 186 -13.52 -18.11 -12.11
CA GLU A 186 -13.06 -19.14 -13.04
C GLU A 186 -13.96 -20.38 -13.11
N ASP A 187 -14.77 -20.63 -12.07
CA ASP A 187 -15.69 -21.77 -12.01
C ASP A 187 -17.06 -21.46 -12.65
N MET A 188 -17.30 -20.21 -13.09
CA MET A 188 -18.54 -19.79 -13.76
C MET A 188 -18.50 -20.11 -15.26
N SER A 189 -19.67 -20.18 -15.91
CA SER A 189 -19.72 -20.34 -17.38
C SER A 189 -19.15 -19.12 -18.10
N ASP A 190 -18.44 -19.33 -19.21
CA ASP A 190 -17.82 -18.28 -20.04
C ASP A 190 -18.81 -17.15 -20.38
N GLU A 191 -20.05 -17.47 -20.79
CA GLU A 191 -21.09 -16.47 -21.09
C GLU A 191 -21.40 -15.53 -19.90
N LEU A 192 -21.37 -16.06 -18.68
CA LEU A 192 -21.60 -15.26 -17.47
C LEU A 192 -20.35 -14.44 -17.11
N GLN A 193 -19.15 -14.99 -17.32
CA GLN A 193 -17.90 -14.27 -17.11
C GLN A 193 -17.83 -13.05 -18.04
N ASP A 194 -18.07 -13.25 -19.34
CA ASP A 194 -18.07 -12.19 -20.35
C ASP A 194 -19.09 -11.10 -20.00
N ALA A 195 -20.32 -11.48 -19.65
CA ALA A 195 -21.37 -10.51 -19.28
C ALA A 195 -21.03 -9.70 -18.02
N LEU A 196 -20.29 -10.28 -17.06
CA LEU A 196 -19.83 -9.59 -15.85
C LEU A 196 -18.65 -8.64 -16.14
N LEU A 197 -17.77 -8.99 -17.07
CA LEU A 197 -16.69 -8.11 -17.55
C LEU A 197 -17.28 -6.91 -18.30
N ASP A 198 -18.18 -7.15 -19.27
CA ASP A 198 -18.92 -6.09 -19.97
C ASP A 198 -19.66 -5.15 -18.99
N TYR A 199 -20.23 -5.73 -17.93
CA TYR A 199 -20.88 -4.97 -16.86
C TYR A 199 -19.91 -4.03 -16.13
N LEU A 200 -18.68 -4.47 -15.82
CA LEU A 200 -17.66 -3.64 -15.18
C LEU A 200 -17.12 -2.57 -16.14
N GLU A 201 -16.82 -2.95 -17.38
CA GLU A 201 -16.29 -2.03 -18.39
C GLU A 201 -17.26 -0.89 -18.68
N SER A 202 -18.56 -1.18 -18.79
CA SER A 202 -19.59 -0.14 -18.99
C SER A 202 -19.68 0.88 -17.84
N ARG A 203 -19.06 0.58 -16.68
CA ARG A 203 -18.97 1.46 -15.50
C ARG A 203 -17.60 2.13 -15.36
N GLY A 204 -16.72 1.99 -16.36
CA GLY A 204 -15.37 2.54 -16.35
C GLY A 204 -14.39 1.73 -15.51
N VAL A 205 -14.73 0.47 -15.18
CA VAL A 205 -13.82 -0.47 -14.51
C VAL A 205 -13.27 -1.41 -15.58
N SER A 206 -12.13 -1.02 -16.18
CA SER A 206 -11.51 -1.65 -17.34
C SER A 206 -10.00 -1.82 -17.17
N ASP A 207 -9.33 -2.34 -18.19
CA ASP A 207 -7.86 -2.40 -18.25
C ASP A 207 -7.21 -1.02 -18.25
N GLU A 208 -7.87 0.01 -18.81
CA GLU A 208 -7.39 1.40 -18.74
C GLU A 208 -7.37 1.92 -17.30
N LEU A 209 -8.36 1.54 -16.48
CA LEU A 209 -8.35 1.84 -15.05
C LEU A 209 -7.19 1.11 -14.35
N ALA A 210 -6.87 -0.11 -14.75
CA ALA A 210 -5.73 -0.84 -14.23
C ALA A 210 -4.42 -0.10 -14.53
N GLU A 211 -4.20 0.31 -15.77
CA GLU A 211 -3.03 1.11 -16.18
C GLU A 211 -2.89 2.40 -15.36
N PHE A 212 -3.98 3.17 -15.25
CA PHE A 212 -4.04 4.38 -14.44
C PHE A 212 -3.64 4.13 -12.99
N LEU A 213 -4.20 3.08 -12.37
CA LEU A 213 -3.92 2.75 -10.98
C LEU A 213 -2.45 2.37 -10.76
N HIS A 214 -1.80 1.71 -11.74
CA HIS A 214 -0.38 1.41 -11.66
C HIS A 214 0.45 2.69 -11.65
N GLU A 215 0.21 3.62 -12.58
CA GLU A 215 0.91 4.91 -12.61
C GLU A 215 0.67 5.71 -11.32
N PHE A 216 -0.58 5.80 -10.86
CA PHE A 216 -0.95 6.51 -9.64
C PHE A 216 -0.23 5.93 -8.41
N MET A 217 -0.22 4.59 -8.29
CA MET A 217 0.37 3.91 -7.13
C MET A 217 1.89 4.06 -7.07
N GLU A 218 2.59 4.21 -8.21
CA GLU A 218 4.02 4.54 -8.19
C GLU A 218 4.29 5.89 -7.49
N GLY A 219 3.49 6.90 -7.80
CA GLY A 219 3.54 8.21 -7.15
C GLY A 219 3.20 8.12 -5.66
N LYS A 220 2.16 7.36 -5.31
CA LYS A 220 1.74 7.18 -3.91
C LYS A 220 2.78 6.45 -3.07
N VAL A 221 3.35 5.34 -3.55
CA VAL A 221 4.42 4.60 -2.84
C VAL A 221 5.56 5.51 -2.45
N ARG A 222 5.98 6.36 -3.39
CA ARG A 222 7.06 7.30 -3.16
C ARG A 222 6.70 8.38 -2.14
N THR A 223 5.52 8.99 -2.29
CA THR A 223 5.04 10.04 -1.39
C THR A 223 4.90 9.53 0.05
N GLU A 224 4.38 8.31 0.23
CA GLU A 224 4.28 7.65 1.53
C GLU A 224 5.65 7.34 2.13
N LEU A 225 6.62 6.90 1.32
CA LEU A 225 8.00 6.67 1.77
C LEU A 225 8.66 7.96 2.28
N ILE A 226 8.53 9.05 1.53
CA ILE A 226 9.06 10.37 1.94
C ILE A 226 8.37 10.83 3.24
N GLY A 227 7.05 10.74 3.30
CA GLY A 227 6.26 11.11 4.48
C GLY A 227 6.66 10.30 5.71
N TRP A 228 6.92 8.99 5.53
CA TRP A 228 7.44 8.13 6.59
C TRP A 228 8.84 8.56 7.05
N MET A 229 9.77 8.81 6.12
CA MET A 229 11.13 9.25 6.48
C MET A 229 11.12 10.60 7.21
N GLU A 230 10.27 11.54 6.82
CA GLU A 230 10.11 12.83 7.53
C GLU A 230 9.53 12.64 8.93
N LYS A 231 8.57 11.72 9.11
CA LYS A 231 8.04 11.36 10.44
C LYS A 231 9.12 10.72 11.32
N VAL A 232 9.91 9.79 10.79
CA VAL A 232 11.03 9.13 11.49
C VAL A 232 12.10 10.16 11.89
N LYS A 233 12.50 11.03 10.96
CA LYS A 233 13.43 12.13 11.22
C LYS A 233 12.92 13.07 12.32
N SER A 234 11.63 13.38 12.31
CA SER A 234 10.99 14.24 13.33
C SER A 234 10.90 13.56 14.70
N PHE A 235 10.66 12.24 14.72
CA PHE A 235 10.67 11.45 15.95
C PHE A 235 12.08 11.39 16.55
N ILE A 236 13.11 11.16 15.73
CA ILE A 236 14.49 11.11 16.20
C ILE A 236 14.91 12.46 16.76
N LYS A 237 14.59 13.58 16.11
CA LYS A 237 14.97 14.92 16.62
C LYS A 237 14.41 15.29 18.01
N LYS A 238 13.36 14.62 18.47
CA LYS A 238 12.73 14.87 19.78
C LYS A 238 13.45 14.12 20.89
#